data_AF-A0A8E2DKI9-F1
#
_entry.id   AF-A0A8E2DKI9-F1
#
_cell.length_a   1.000
_cell.length_b   1.000
_cell.length_c   1.000
_cell.angle_alpha   90.00
_cell.angle_beta   90.00
_cell.angle_gamma   90.00
#
_symmetry.space_group_name_H-M   'P 1'
#
loop_
_entity.id
_entity.type
_entity.pdbx_description
1 polymer ?
#
loop_
_entity_poly.entity_id
_entity_poly.type
_entity_poly.pdbx_seq_one_letter_code
_entity_poly.pdbx_strand_id
1 'polypeptide(L)'
;MVLVHSDLSTAEQIESLQQSRGKEKTPWRLFHLKMACADVIWKLCIQPKAVREDETSLMHEIAVIRPKETAKIGSNKPGFHRMHEVIQHRVKVKQIYGYPSLEKWAKMKPMTKYSVGHTFTRLRLQPQTAHDQQQENTLLRQRYYLLYEEITYAMNAGDIGRVKQCFLPWILIFKGCGKHKYTTHMLRFLHNLHYVYPPKLKRAICMNILCNLMGKPDGFQEVDWWLEHNNFYTKQVYGGQFSNCTKCRILKESVLIQVYKRIWINFENMFMLHKYGYKHLKANMVLTFKKLVKHIEKKRTHEFVRGRTAAYVIPDAMDIGLQKLISAESVAINVDEENIAEKVDGDDGNLDV
;
A
#
# COMPACT_ATOMS: atom_id res chain seq x y z
N MET A 1 5.06 -27.40 -34.36
CA MET A 1 5.45 -28.80 -34.06
C MET A 1 6.62 -28.74 -33.10
N VAL A 2 6.40 -29.06 -31.84
CA VAL A 2 7.45 -29.27 -30.84
C VAL A 2 7.27 -30.72 -30.40
N LEU A 3 8.22 -31.58 -30.77
CA LEU A 3 8.28 -32.97 -30.33
C LEU A 3 8.91 -32.96 -28.93
N VAL A 4 8.09 -33.20 -27.91
CA VAL A 4 8.55 -33.58 -26.57
C VAL A 4 8.02 -34.97 -26.29
N HIS A 5 8.92 -35.94 -26.21
CA HIS A 5 8.63 -37.24 -25.61
C HIS A 5 8.46 -37.01 -24.10
N SER A 6 7.27 -37.26 -23.59
CA SER A 6 7.03 -37.27 -22.15
C SER A 6 5.82 -38.13 -21.82
N ASP A 7 5.92 -38.87 -20.72
CA ASP A 7 4.89 -39.80 -20.24
C ASP A 7 3.59 -39.10 -19.80
N LEU A 8 2.56 -39.90 -19.51
CA LEU A 8 1.24 -39.43 -19.08
C LEU A 8 1.32 -38.52 -17.85
N SER A 9 2.27 -38.79 -16.93
CA SER A 9 2.53 -37.96 -15.75
C SER A 9 3.00 -36.56 -16.11
N THR A 10 3.78 -36.41 -17.19
CA THR A 10 4.19 -35.08 -17.65
C THR A 10 3.04 -34.34 -18.33
N ALA A 11 2.15 -35.04 -19.03
CA ALA A 11 0.90 -34.47 -19.54
C ALA A 11 -0.02 -34.03 -18.39
N GLU A 12 -0.16 -34.82 -17.33
CA GLU A 12 -0.91 -34.48 -16.11
C GLU A 12 -0.28 -33.31 -15.33
N GLN A 13 1.05 -33.20 -15.29
CA GLN A 13 1.73 -32.05 -14.68
C GLN A 13 1.59 -30.78 -15.53
N ILE A 14 1.62 -30.90 -16.86
CA ILE A 14 1.36 -29.79 -17.77
C ILE A 14 -0.11 -29.38 -17.73
N GLU A 15 -1.05 -30.33 -17.67
CA GLU A 15 -2.48 -30.07 -17.48
C GLU A 15 -2.75 -29.48 -16.10
N SER A 16 -2.11 -29.98 -15.04
CA SER A 16 -2.18 -29.40 -13.69
C SER A 16 -1.62 -27.98 -13.68
N LEU A 17 -0.54 -27.69 -14.42
CA LEU A 17 0.02 -26.34 -14.60
C LEU A 17 -0.88 -25.45 -15.47
N GLN A 18 -1.58 -26.00 -16.45
CA GLN A 18 -2.54 -25.28 -17.29
C GLN A 18 -3.86 -25.02 -16.55
N GLN A 19 -4.31 -25.95 -15.71
CA GLN A 19 -5.46 -25.81 -14.80
C GLN A 19 -5.13 -24.84 -13.65
N SER A 20 -3.90 -24.85 -13.12
CA SER A 20 -3.44 -23.82 -12.17
C SER A 20 -3.23 -22.46 -12.84
N ARG A 21 -3.12 -22.41 -14.17
CA ARG A 21 -3.16 -21.20 -15.01
C ARG A 21 -4.56 -20.88 -15.52
N GLY A 22 -5.59 -21.64 -15.14
CA GLY A 22 -6.97 -21.19 -15.23
C GLY A 22 -7.07 -19.85 -14.50
N LYS A 23 -7.76 -18.86 -15.08
CA LYS A 23 -7.95 -17.53 -14.46
C LYS A 23 -8.27 -17.73 -12.97
N GLU A 24 -7.33 -17.40 -12.09
CA GLU A 24 -7.64 -17.23 -10.68
C GLU A 24 -8.80 -16.22 -10.64
N LYS A 25 -10.00 -16.71 -10.30
CA LYS A 25 -11.21 -15.89 -10.23
C LYS A 25 -11.12 -14.79 -9.16
N THR A 26 -10.07 -14.81 -8.34
CA THR A 26 -9.85 -13.82 -7.28
C THR A 26 -8.50 -13.12 -7.45
N PRO A 27 -8.48 -11.84 -7.85
CA PRO A 27 -7.26 -11.04 -7.99
C PRO A 27 -6.81 -10.47 -6.63
N TRP A 28 -6.72 -11.31 -5.59
CA TRP A 28 -6.18 -10.85 -4.32
C TRP A 28 -4.67 -10.83 -4.39
N ARG A 29 -4.09 -9.64 -4.22
CA ARG A 29 -2.69 -9.42 -4.47
C ARG A 29 -2.10 -8.30 -3.59
N LEU A 30 -0.85 -8.46 -3.13
CA LEU A 30 -0.29 -7.67 -2.03
C LEU A 30 0.07 -6.23 -2.42
N PHE A 31 0.50 -5.98 -3.66
CA PHE A 31 0.74 -4.61 -4.11
C PHE A 31 -0.57 -3.83 -4.17
N HIS A 32 -1.66 -4.45 -4.63
CA HIS A 32 -3.00 -3.85 -4.59
C HIS A 32 -3.49 -3.61 -3.16
N LEU A 33 -3.19 -4.52 -2.23
CA LEU A 33 -3.45 -4.31 -0.81
C LEU A 33 -2.73 -3.05 -0.30
N LYS A 34 -1.43 -2.93 -0.57
CA LYS A 34 -0.62 -1.77 -0.16
C LYS A 34 -1.13 -0.46 -0.80
N MET A 35 -1.55 -0.49 -2.07
CA MET A 35 -2.23 0.63 -2.72
C MET A 35 -3.53 1.00 -2.00
N ALA A 36 -4.36 0.02 -1.66
CA ALA A 36 -5.61 0.24 -0.94
C ALA A 36 -5.39 0.81 0.47
N CYS A 37 -4.33 0.39 1.15
CA CYS A 37 -3.93 0.96 2.45
C CYS A 37 -3.62 2.46 2.33
N ALA A 38 -2.82 2.85 1.33
CA ALA A 38 -2.49 4.26 1.07
C ALA A 38 -3.73 5.07 0.66
N ASP A 39 -4.60 4.49 -0.17
CA ASP A 39 -5.87 5.11 -0.57
C ASP A 39 -6.78 5.37 0.64
N VAL A 40 -6.89 4.44 1.59
CA VAL A 40 -7.69 4.67 2.80
C VAL A 40 -7.16 5.84 3.63
N ILE A 41 -5.83 5.92 3.80
CA ILE A 41 -5.22 7.04 4.51
C ILE A 41 -5.57 8.37 3.83
N TRP A 42 -5.53 8.42 2.49
CA TRP A 42 -5.98 9.58 1.72
C TRP A 42 -7.47 9.88 1.93
N LYS A 43 -8.34 8.86 1.85
CA LYS A 43 -9.80 9.00 2.06
C LYS A 43 -10.14 9.57 3.43
N LEU A 44 -9.41 9.19 4.47
CA LEU A 44 -9.67 9.64 5.84
C LEU A 44 -9.06 11.01 6.13
N CYS A 45 -7.86 11.28 5.63
CA CYS A 45 -7.04 12.39 6.10
C CYS A 45 -6.95 13.56 5.11
N ILE A 46 -7.45 13.38 3.89
CA ILE A 46 -7.33 14.38 2.80
C ILE A 46 -8.65 14.53 2.05
N GLN A 47 -9.36 13.46 1.70
CA GLN A 47 -10.52 13.57 0.81
C GLN A 47 -11.61 14.55 1.29
N PRO A 48 -12.09 14.52 2.56
CA PRO A 48 -13.01 15.52 3.07
C PRO A 48 -12.38 16.92 3.01
N LYS A 49 -13.05 17.93 2.45
CA LYS A 49 -12.47 19.28 2.38
C LYS A 49 -12.26 19.90 3.77
N ALA A 50 -13.19 19.68 4.69
CA ALA A 50 -13.13 20.21 6.05
C ALA A 50 -11.92 19.70 6.85
N VAL A 51 -11.44 18.45 6.61
CA VAL A 51 -10.23 17.93 7.29
C VAL A 51 -8.96 18.67 6.90
N ARG A 52 -8.99 19.46 5.82
CA ARG A 52 -7.84 20.20 5.31
C ARG A 52 -7.69 21.56 5.99
N GLU A 53 -8.76 22.08 6.60
CA GLU A 53 -8.85 23.46 7.10
C GLU A 53 -7.97 23.70 8.31
N ASP A 54 -7.91 22.73 9.24
CA ASP A 54 -7.08 22.86 10.44
C ASP A 54 -5.59 22.98 10.07
N GLU A 55 -4.87 23.88 10.72
CA GLU A 55 -3.43 24.06 10.50
C GLU A 55 -2.60 22.81 10.88
N THR A 56 -3.17 21.92 11.69
CA THR A 56 -2.60 20.62 12.07
C THR A 56 -2.95 19.50 11.07
N SER A 57 -3.63 19.82 9.97
CA SER A 57 -4.04 18.85 8.95
C SER A 57 -2.87 18.28 8.16
N LEU A 58 -3.07 17.09 7.60
CA LEU A 58 -2.09 16.48 6.71
C LEU A 58 -1.85 17.35 5.46
N MET A 59 -2.84 18.10 5.00
CA MET A 59 -2.66 18.98 3.83
C MET A 59 -1.70 20.14 4.12
N HIS A 60 -1.75 20.74 5.31
CA HIS A 60 -0.77 21.74 5.72
C HIS A 60 0.63 21.14 5.85
N GLU A 61 0.74 19.91 6.38
CA GLU A 61 2.00 19.18 6.41
C GLU A 61 2.54 18.88 4.99
N ILE A 62 1.66 18.47 4.05
CA ILE A 62 2.01 18.24 2.64
C ILE A 62 2.49 19.53 1.97
N ALA A 63 1.89 20.68 2.28
CA ALA A 63 2.35 21.97 1.76
C ALA A 63 3.80 22.28 2.17
N VAL A 64 4.27 21.75 3.30
CA VAL A 64 5.68 21.84 3.72
C VAL A 64 6.56 20.81 3.02
N ILE A 65 6.09 19.56 2.90
CA ILE A 65 6.90 18.45 2.34
C ILE A 65 7.02 18.55 0.81
N ARG A 66 5.90 18.87 0.14
CA ARG A 66 5.73 18.84 -1.32
C ARG A 66 4.86 20.02 -1.79
N PRO A 67 5.34 21.27 -1.67
CA PRO A 67 4.54 22.45 -2.00
C PRO A 67 4.00 22.44 -3.44
N LYS A 68 4.77 21.89 -4.39
CA LYS A 68 4.43 21.83 -5.82
C LYS A 68 3.41 20.74 -6.18
N GLU A 69 3.11 19.80 -5.28
CA GLU A 69 2.22 18.66 -5.56
C GLU A 69 0.92 18.69 -4.75
N THR A 70 0.71 19.73 -3.93
CA THR A 70 -0.47 19.91 -3.07
C THR A 70 -1.78 19.75 -3.85
N ALA A 71 -1.90 20.37 -5.03
CA ALA A 71 -3.09 20.27 -5.87
C ALA A 71 -3.33 18.84 -6.38
N LYS A 72 -2.28 18.13 -6.81
CA LYS A 72 -2.39 16.73 -7.27
C LYS A 72 -2.79 15.81 -6.13
N ILE A 73 -2.18 15.97 -4.95
CA ILE A 73 -2.47 15.15 -3.77
C ILE A 73 -3.87 15.44 -3.20
N GLY A 74 -4.32 16.68 -3.26
CA GLY A 74 -5.66 17.10 -2.85
C GLY A 74 -6.78 16.75 -3.84
N SER A 75 -6.43 16.29 -5.05
CA SER A 75 -7.39 15.88 -6.09
C SER A 75 -8.00 14.50 -5.80
N ASN A 76 -9.02 14.11 -6.57
CA ASN A 76 -9.71 12.82 -6.42
C ASN A 76 -8.83 11.58 -6.71
N LYS A 77 -7.68 11.75 -7.36
CA LYS A 77 -6.76 10.68 -7.75
C LYS A 77 -5.31 11.10 -7.50
N PRO A 78 -4.82 11.08 -6.25
CA PRO A 78 -3.47 11.53 -5.92
C PRO A 78 -2.37 10.66 -6.53
N GLY A 79 -2.69 9.40 -6.88
CA GLY A 79 -1.73 8.38 -7.29
C GLY A 79 -1.05 7.72 -6.09
N PHE A 80 -0.78 6.41 -6.23
CA PHE A 80 -0.20 5.60 -5.15
C PHE A 80 1.16 6.13 -4.68
N HIS A 81 2.08 6.38 -5.61
CA HIS A 81 3.45 6.80 -5.29
C HIS A 81 3.49 8.07 -4.45
N ARG A 82 2.70 9.10 -4.79
CA ARG A 82 2.65 10.35 -4.02
C ARG A 82 2.19 10.11 -2.59
N MET A 83 1.14 9.30 -2.40
CA MET A 83 0.66 8.97 -1.06
C MET A 83 1.65 8.09 -0.28
N HIS A 84 2.27 7.12 -0.94
CA HIS A 84 3.32 6.28 -0.35
C HIS A 84 4.46 7.14 0.21
N GLU A 85 4.98 8.07 -0.60
CA GLU A 85 6.07 8.97 -0.20
C GLU A 85 5.66 9.93 0.92
N VAL A 86 4.44 10.48 0.88
CA VAL A 86 3.91 11.32 1.97
C VAL A 86 3.89 10.56 3.29
N ILE A 87 3.38 9.32 3.28
CA ILE A 87 3.32 8.48 4.49
C ILE A 87 4.73 8.19 5.00
N GLN A 88 5.64 7.74 4.12
CA GLN A 88 7.04 7.44 4.50
C GLN A 88 7.76 8.67 5.07
N HIS A 89 7.58 9.84 4.47
CA HIS A 89 8.18 11.08 4.97
C HIS A 89 7.67 11.44 6.38
N ARG A 90 6.37 11.26 6.65
CA ARG A 90 5.80 11.51 7.99
C ARG A 90 6.34 10.53 9.03
N VAL A 91 6.44 9.25 8.68
CA VAL A 91 7.05 8.24 9.56
C VAL A 91 8.51 8.58 9.83
N LYS A 92 9.28 8.93 8.79
CA LYS A 92 10.70 9.30 8.92
C LYS A 92 10.91 10.52 9.81
N VAL A 93 10.08 11.55 9.66
CA VAL A 93 10.13 12.72 10.54
C VAL A 93 9.82 12.35 11.97
N LYS A 94 8.84 11.46 12.23
CA LYS A 94 8.56 11.00 13.59
C LYS A 94 9.73 10.24 14.22
N GLN A 95 10.44 9.43 13.44
CA GLN A 95 11.62 8.69 13.92
C GLN A 95 12.75 9.63 14.35
N ILE A 96 12.87 10.79 13.71
CA ILE A 96 13.88 11.82 14.01
C ILE A 96 13.39 12.79 15.10
N TYR A 97 12.08 13.02 15.19
CA TYR A 97 11.46 13.97 16.10
C TYR A 97 11.41 13.45 17.54
N GLY A 98 12.14 14.10 18.44
CA GLY A 98 12.11 13.82 19.88
C GLY A 98 12.92 12.61 20.33
N TYR A 99 13.69 11.98 19.43
CA TYR A 99 14.55 10.84 19.77
C TYR A 99 15.98 11.06 19.26
N PRO A 100 17.01 10.84 20.10
CA PRO A 100 18.41 11.02 19.69
C PRO A 100 18.89 9.96 18.69
N SER A 101 18.24 8.80 18.64
CA SER A 101 18.61 7.70 17.77
C SER A 101 17.41 6.80 17.43
N LEU A 102 17.51 6.10 16.29
CA LEU A 102 16.52 5.11 15.87
C LEU A 102 16.38 3.97 16.88
N GLU A 103 17.47 3.57 17.54
CA GLU A 103 17.44 2.55 18.60
C GLU A 103 16.61 2.99 19.81
N LYS A 104 16.75 4.25 20.24
CA LYS A 104 15.93 4.80 21.34
C LYS A 104 14.46 4.86 20.95
N TRP A 105 14.16 5.24 19.71
CA TRP A 105 12.80 5.19 19.18
C TRP A 105 12.24 3.76 19.14
N ALA A 106 13.02 2.78 18.68
CA ALA A 106 12.62 1.38 18.61
C ALA A 106 12.35 0.77 20.01
N LYS A 107 13.18 1.09 21.00
CA LYS A 107 13.02 0.65 22.40
C LYS A 107 11.70 1.10 23.02
N MET A 108 11.11 2.20 22.55
CA MET A 108 9.81 2.69 23.02
C MET A 108 8.61 1.84 22.55
N LYS A 109 8.85 0.82 21.71
CA LYS A 109 7.82 -0.05 21.11
C LYS A 109 6.61 0.77 20.60
N PRO A 110 6.84 1.72 19.67
CA PRO A 110 5.83 2.67 19.25
C PRO A 110 4.57 1.96 18.73
N MET A 111 4.71 0.85 18.00
CA MET A 111 3.59 0.05 17.53
C MET A 111 2.64 -0.41 18.64
N THR A 112 3.15 -0.97 19.74
CA THR A 112 2.29 -1.48 20.83
C THR A 112 1.48 -0.39 21.51
N LYS A 113 1.97 0.85 21.47
CA LYS A 113 1.29 2.01 22.06
C LYS A 113 0.10 2.49 21.21
N TYR A 114 0.15 2.30 19.90
CA TYR A 114 -0.88 2.77 18.95
C TYR A 114 -1.80 1.65 18.44
N SER A 115 -1.50 0.38 18.72
CA SER A 115 -2.22 -0.77 18.17
C SER A 115 -3.50 -1.16 18.93
N VAL A 116 -3.67 -0.79 20.21
CA VAL A 116 -4.80 -1.27 21.04
C VAL A 116 -5.98 -0.29 21.05
N GLY A 117 -7.11 -0.75 20.52
CA GLY A 117 -8.28 0.04 20.08
C GLY A 117 -9.29 0.46 21.15
N HIS A 118 -8.86 0.86 22.35
CA HIS A 118 -9.79 1.42 23.36
C HIS A 118 -9.44 2.86 23.78
N THR A 119 -8.34 3.41 23.27
CA THR A 119 -7.88 4.75 23.66
C THR A 119 -8.79 5.84 23.10
N PHE A 120 -9.19 5.75 21.82
CA PHE A 120 -9.93 6.82 21.15
C PHE A 120 -11.40 6.90 21.59
N THR A 121 -12.08 5.77 21.76
CA THR A 121 -13.45 5.74 22.31
C THR A 121 -13.50 6.41 23.68
N ARG A 122 -12.53 6.11 24.56
CA ARG A 122 -12.42 6.75 25.88
C ARG A 122 -12.13 8.25 25.80
N LEU A 123 -11.30 8.70 24.86
CA LEU A 123 -11.04 10.12 24.63
C LEU A 123 -12.33 10.84 24.19
N ARG A 124 -13.11 10.23 23.30
CA ARG A 124 -14.36 10.79 22.77
C ARG A 124 -15.50 10.86 23.80
N LEU A 125 -15.43 10.10 24.89
CA LEU A 125 -16.39 10.19 26.00
C LEU A 125 -16.13 11.38 26.92
N GLN A 126 -15.00 12.07 26.78
CA GLN A 126 -14.69 13.25 27.61
C GLN A 126 -15.54 14.46 27.19
N PRO A 127 -15.86 15.38 28.12
CA PRO A 127 -16.52 16.64 27.77
C PRO A 127 -15.73 17.41 26.73
N GLN A 128 -16.41 18.09 25.81
CA GLN A 128 -15.77 18.84 24.72
C GLN A 128 -14.77 19.90 25.23
N THR A 129 -15.00 20.45 26.41
CA THR A 129 -14.11 21.42 27.09
C THR A 129 -12.81 20.80 27.63
N ALA A 130 -12.74 19.48 27.74
CA ALA A 130 -11.55 18.72 28.11
C ALA A 130 -10.92 17.99 26.90
N HIS A 131 -11.56 18.02 25.73
CA HIS A 131 -11.15 17.27 24.56
C HIS A 131 -10.26 18.13 23.62
N ASP A 132 -9.22 17.53 23.04
CA ASP A 132 -8.43 18.10 21.94
C ASP A 132 -8.67 17.26 20.67
N GLN A 133 -9.60 17.73 19.82
CA GLN A 133 -10.01 17.03 18.60
C GLN A 133 -8.90 17.01 17.54
N GLN A 134 -8.06 18.06 17.49
CA GLN A 134 -6.95 18.12 16.52
C GLN A 134 -5.81 17.19 16.90
N GLN A 135 -5.52 17.06 18.20
CA GLN A 135 -4.57 16.06 18.69
C GLN A 135 -5.11 14.65 18.48
N GLU A 136 -6.41 14.42 18.73
CA GLU A 136 -7.05 13.13 18.44
C GLU A 136 -6.88 12.74 16.97
N ASN A 137 -7.20 13.65 16.04
CA ASN A 137 -6.98 13.46 14.61
C ASN A 137 -5.52 13.11 14.32
N THR A 138 -4.56 13.84 14.90
CA THR A 138 -3.13 13.59 14.71
C THR A 138 -2.73 12.19 15.18
N LEU A 139 -3.21 11.76 16.34
CA LEU A 139 -2.92 10.44 16.89
C LEU A 139 -3.53 9.33 16.03
N LEU A 140 -4.75 9.51 15.52
CA LEU A 140 -5.38 8.58 14.57
C LEU A 140 -4.58 8.47 13.26
N ARG A 141 -4.21 9.60 12.65
CA ARG A 141 -3.35 9.59 11.44
C ARG A 141 -2.05 8.84 11.69
N GLN A 142 -1.41 9.10 12.84
CA GLN A 142 -0.17 8.46 13.20
C GLN A 142 -0.31 6.94 13.38
N ARG A 143 -1.42 6.45 13.95
CA ARG A 143 -1.75 5.02 13.99
C ARG A 143 -1.78 4.42 12.59
N TYR A 144 -2.47 5.06 11.64
CA TYR A 144 -2.55 4.56 10.27
C TYR A 144 -1.20 4.55 9.55
N TYR A 145 -0.37 5.59 9.75
CA TYR A 145 0.98 5.62 9.17
C TYR A 145 1.87 4.49 9.70
N LEU A 146 1.80 4.21 11.01
CA LEU A 146 2.59 3.12 11.60
C LEU A 146 2.11 1.74 11.12
N LEU A 147 0.80 1.53 10.97
CA LEU A 147 0.26 0.29 10.38
C LEU A 147 0.66 0.12 8.92
N TYR A 148 0.76 1.22 8.17
CA TYR A 148 1.21 1.22 6.78
C TYR A 148 2.72 0.92 6.66
N GLU A 149 3.53 1.57 7.51
CA GLU A 149 4.96 1.31 7.56
C GLU A 149 5.22 -0.14 7.97
N GLU A 150 4.46 -0.65 8.93
CA GLU A 150 4.62 -2.00 9.45
C GLU A 150 4.40 -3.06 8.36
N ILE A 151 3.30 -2.97 7.62
CA ILE A 151 3.04 -3.92 6.53
C ILE A 151 4.06 -3.75 5.40
N THR A 152 4.50 -2.53 5.11
CA THR A 152 5.53 -2.25 4.11
C THR A 152 6.89 -2.85 4.51
N TYR A 153 7.29 -2.67 5.77
CA TYR A 153 8.51 -3.23 6.31
C TYR A 153 8.48 -4.76 6.27
N ALA A 154 7.38 -5.37 6.72
CA ALA A 154 7.22 -6.82 6.69
C ALA A 154 7.26 -7.39 5.26
N MET A 155 6.64 -6.72 4.29
CA MET A 155 6.70 -7.08 2.87
C MET A 155 8.14 -7.03 2.35
N ASN A 156 8.85 -5.92 2.57
CA ASN A 156 10.22 -5.74 2.09
C ASN A 156 11.19 -6.76 2.72
N ALA A 157 11.00 -7.06 4.01
CA ALA A 157 11.80 -8.04 4.75
C ALA A 157 11.49 -9.50 4.36
N GLY A 158 10.40 -9.76 3.62
CA GLY A 158 9.94 -11.12 3.32
C GLY A 158 9.27 -11.83 4.50
N ASP A 159 8.92 -11.12 5.57
CA ASP A 159 8.29 -11.69 6.77
C ASP A 159 6.78 -11.85 6.58
N ILE A 160 6.40 -12.93 5.91
CA ILE A 160 4.99 -13.26 5.67
C ILE A 160 4.19 -13.47 6.96
N GLY A 161 4.85 -13.88 8.05
CA GLY A 161 4.23 -14.04 9.36
C GLY A 161 3.68 -12.69 9.85
N ARG A 162 4.54 -11.69 9.83
CA ARG A 162 4.24 -10.30 10.22
C ARG A 162 3.28 -9.60 9.26
N VAL A 163 3.39 -9.86 7.96
CA VAL A 163 2.40 -9.37 6.96
C VAL A 163 0.99 -9.84 7.32
N LYS A 164 0.81 -11.13 7.68
CA LYS A 164 -0.51 -11.66 8.07
C LYS A 164 -1.04 -11.03 9.35
N GLN A 165 -0.18 -10.72 10.31
CA GLN A 165 -0.59 -10.02 11.54
C GLN A 165 -1.16 -8.63 11.24
N CYS A 166 -0.67 -7.98 10.17
CA CYS A 166 -1.19 -6.68 9.73
C CYS A 166 -2.57 -6.78 9.07
N PHE A 167 -3.00 -7.97 8.61
CA PHE A 167 -4.26 -8.10 7.89
C PHE A 167 -5.47 -7.77 8.75
N LEU A 168 -5.49 -8.19 10.01
CA LEU A 168 -6.65 -7.97 10.88
C LEU A 168 -6.91 -6.47 11.12
N PRO A 169 -5.93 -5.64 11.54
CA PRO A 169 -6.10 -4.18 11.58
C PRO A 169 -6.60 -3.57 10.27
N TRP A 170 -6.04 -3.99 9.14
CA TRP A 170 -6.42 -3.46 7.81
C TRP A 170 -7.82 -3.91 7.37
N ILE A 171 -8.25 -5.13 7.69
CA ILE A 171 -9.62 -5.63 7.45
C ILE A 171 -10.63 -4.73 8.16
N LEU A 172 -10.40 -4.43 9.43
CA LEU A 172 -11.27 -3.54 10.22
C LEU A 172 -11.32 -2.15 9.58
N ILE A 173 -10.17 -1.55 9.30
CA ILE A 173 -10.09 -0.25 8.64
C ILE A 173 -10.83 -0.25 7.28
N PHE A 174 -10.66 -1.28 6.46
CA PHE A 174 -11.36 -1.40 5.17
C PHE A 174 -12.87 -1.54 5.34
N LYS A 175 -13.34 -2.33 6.30
CA LYS A 175 -14.78 -2.44 6.61
C LYS A 175 -15.34 -1.08 7.06
N GLY A 176 -14.60 -0.34 7.89
CA GLY A 176 -14.97 1.00 8.35
C GLY A 176 -15.12 1.99 7.21
N CYS A 177 -14.15 1.99 6.28
CA CYS A 177 -14.09 2.88 5.11
C CYS A 177 -14.88 2.42 3.88
N GLY A 178 -15.65 1.33 3.96
CA GLY A 178 -16.45 0.84 2.84
C GLY A 178 -15.68 0.14 1.72
N LYS A 179 -14.42 -0.28 1.96
CA LYS A 179 -13.66 -1.14 1.03
C LYS A 179 -14.05 -2.60 1.22
N HIS A 180 -15.32 -2.91 0.93
CA HIS A 180 -15.90 -4.24 1.15
C HIS A 180 -15.19 -5.36 0.40
N LYS A 181 -14.80 -5.13 -0.86
CA LYS A 181 -14.06 -6.13 -1.66
C LYS A 181 -12.76 -6.58 -0.98
N TYR A 182 -11.93 -5.63 -0.55
CA TYR A 182 -10.68 -5.93 0.18
C TYR A 182 -10.95 -6.66 1.50
N THR A 183 -11.98 -6.23 2.23
CA THR A 183 -12.40 -6.86 3.50
C THR A 183 -12.75 -8.33 3.28
N THR A 184 -13.66 -8.62 2.35
CA THR A 184 -14.14 -9.97 2.04
C THR A 184 -13.00 -10.87 1.56
N HIS A 185 -12.15 -10.38 0.66
CA HIS A 185 -11.03 -11.18 0.14
C HIS A 185 -10.00 -11.50 1.22
N MET A 186 -9.64 -10.53 2.07
CA MET A 186 -8.67 -10.77 3.14
C MET A 186 -9.22 -11.71 4.22
N LEU A 187 -10.49 -11.58 4.59
CA LEU A 187 -11.14 -12.52 5.52
C LEU A 187 -11.18 -13.94 4.94
N ARG A 188 -11.59 -14.08 3.68
CA ARG A 188 -11.59 -15.38 2.99
C ARG A 188 -10.19 -15.97 2.90
N PHE A 189 -9.19 -15.15 2.57
CA PHE A 189 -7.80 -15.58 2.51
C PHE A 189 -7.32 -16.10 3.88
N LEU A 190 -7.57 -15.36 4.95
CA LEU A 190 -7.23 -15.79 6.31
C LEU A 190 -7.98 -17.07 6.69
N HIS A 191 -9.29 -17.12 6.47
CA HIS A 191 -10.09 -18.32 6.75
C HIS A 191 -9.52 -19.55 6.04
N ASN A 192 -9.27 -19.44 4.74
CA ASN A 192 -8.75 -20.57 3.97
C ASN A 192 -7.35 -20.99 4.44
N LEU A 193 -6.48 -20.02 4.74
CA LEU A 193 -5.13 -20.28 5.22
C LEU A 193 -5.09 -20.92 6.62
N HIS A 194 -6.09 -20.66 7.45
CA HIS A 194 -6.17 -21.18 8.82
C HIS A 194 -6.95 -22.49 8.93
N TYR A 195 -8.03 -22.66 8.16
CA TYR A 195 -9.00 -23.74 8.36
C TYR A 195 -9.21 -24.66 7.15
N VAL A 196 -8.87 -24.24 5.94
CA VAL A 196 -9.19 -25.00 4.71
C VAL A 196 -7.96 -25.66 4.09
N TYR A 197 -6.84 -24.93 3.99
CA TYR A 197 -5.68 -25.42 3.25
C TYR A 197 -4.82 -26.40 4.07
N PRO A 198 -4.44 -27.56 3.50
CA PRO A 198 -3.52 -28.47 4.16
C PRO A 198 -2.14 -27.81 4.37
N PRO A 199 -1.35 -28.23 5.38
CA PRO A 199 -0.11 -27.55 5.76
C PRO A 199 0.88 -27.32 4.62
N LYS A 200 1.00 -28.28 3.69
CA LYS A 200 1.88 -28.16 2.51
C LYS A 200 1.42 -27.04 1.57
N LEU A 201 0.12 -26.98 1.26
CA LEU A 201 -0.44 -25.94 0.40
C LEU A 201 -0.36 -24.56 1.07
N LYS A 202 -0.67 -24.47 2.36
CA LYS A 202 -0.51 -23.25 3.16
C LYS A 202 0.91 -22.70 3.06
N ARG A 203 1.92 -23.57 3.23
CA ARG A 203 3.33 -23.19 3.09
C ARG A 203 3.64 -22.72 1.68
N ALA A 204 3.22 -23.47 0.65
CA ALA A 204 3.45 -23.11 -0.74
C ALA A 204 2.85 -21.73 -1.08
N ILE A 205 1.60 -21.47 -0.68
CA ILE A 205 0.96 -20.16 -0.86
C ILE A 205 1.77 -19.08 -0.15
N CYS A 206 2.10 -19.24 1.14
CA CYS A 206 2.86 -18.25 1.89
C CYS A 206 4.24 -17.94 1.28
N MET A 207 4.93 -18.93 0.71
CA MET A 207 6.24 -18.76 0.08
C MET A 207 6.17 -18.08 -1.30
N ASN A 208 5.00 -18.08 -1.95
CA ASN A 208 4.82 -17.53 -3.30
C ASN A 208 4.11 -16.16 -3.31
N ILE A 209 3.84 -15.57 -2.15
CA ILE A 209 3.20 -14.24 -2.06
C ILE A 209 4.22 -13.11 -2.30
N LEU A 210 5.47 -13.31 -1.88
CA LEU A 210 6.58 -12.36 -2.03
C LEU A 210 7.73 -13.04 -2.78
N CYS A 211 8.45 -12.29 -3.60
CA CYS A 211 9.64 -12.77 -4.29
C CYS A 211 10.79 -11.77 -4.13
N ASN A 212 12.02 -12.26 -4.02
CA ASN A 212 13.22 -11.44 -3.97
C ASN A 212 14.10 -11.75 -5.18
N LEU A 213 13.89 -11.01 -6.26
CA LEU A 213 14.58 -11.26 -7.53
C LEU A 213 16.06 -10.87 -7.48
N MET A 214 16.42 -9.95 -6.60
CA MET A 214 17.80 -9.42 -6.48
C MET A 214 18.65 -10.18 -5.47
N GLY A 215 18.06 -11.02 -4.63
CA GLY A 215 18.73 -11.71 -3.52
C GLY A 215 19.27 -10.76 -2.43
N LYS A 216 18.79 -9.51 -2.37
CA LYS A 216 19.28 -8.51 -1.42
C LYS A 216 18.44 -8.49 -0.14
N PRO A 217 19.04 -8.21 1.04
CA PRO A 217 18.27 -7.92 2.24
C PRO A 217 17.26 -6.80 1.97
N ASP A 218 16.06 -6.93 2.52
CA ASP A 218 14.92 -6.03 2.33
C ASP A 218 14.50 -5.80 0.85
N GLY A 219 14.91 -6.71 -0.05
CA GLY A 219 14.63 -6.68 -1.48
C GLY A 219 13.42 -7.51 -1.91
N PHE A 220 12.59 -7.98 -0.98
CA PHE A 220 11.36 -8.69 -1.34
C PHE A 220 10.34 -7.71 -1.93
N GLN A 221 9.66 -8.16 -2.97
CA GLN A 221 8.60 -7.46 -3.65
C GLN A 221 7.37 -8.36 -3.75
N GLU A 222 6.22 -7.74 -3.86
CA GLU A 222 4.96 -8.44 -4.07
C GLU A 222 4.92 -9.06 -5.47
N VAL A 223 4.56 -10.35 -5.58
CA VAL A 223 4.56 -11.04 -6.89
C VAL A 223 3.64 -10.37 -7.90
N ASP A 224 2.54 -9.78 -7.44
CA ASP A 224 1.66 -9.04 -8.33
C ASP A 224 2.17 -7.70 -8.79
N TRP A 225 3.07 -7.06 -8.03
CA TRP A 225 3.77 -5.89 -8.52
C TRP A 225 4.56 -6.23 -9.79
N TRP A 226 5.26 -7.37 -9.77
CA TRP A 226 5.99 -7.86 -10.94
C TRP A 226 5.06 -8.21 -12.11
N LEU A 227 3.90 -8.82 -11.83
CA LEU A 227 2.89 -9.08 -12.86
C LEU A 227 2.34 -7.79 -13.45
N GLU A 228 2.10 -6.77 -12.62
CA GLU A 228 1.59 -5.47 -13.08
C GLU A 228 2.63 -4.71 -13.90
N HIS A 229 3.90 -4.81 -13.51
CA HIS A 229 5.02 -4.31 -14.31
C HIS A 229 5.04 -4.94 -15.71
N ASN A 230 4.91 -6.26 -15.79
CA ASN A 230 4.84 -6.93 -17.10
C ASN A 230 3.60 -6.53 -17.90
N ASN A 231 2.44 -6.36 -17.24
CA ASN A 231 1.23 -5.85 -17.88
C ASN A 231 1.46 -4.45 -18.48
N PHE A 232 2.14 -3.57 -17.76
CA PHE A 232 2.47 -2.22 -18.23
C PHE A 232 3.31 -2.29 -19.51
N TYR A 233 4.42 -3.03 -19.52
CA TYR A 233 5.23 -3.18 -20.74
C TYR A 233 4.45 -3.78 -21.90
N THR A 234 3.64 -4.80 -21.61
CA THR A 234 2.86 -5.51 -22.62
C THR A 234 1.81 -4.61 -23.28
N LYS A 235 1.13 -3.76 -22.50
CA LYS A 235 0.00 -2.97 -22.98
C LYS A 235 0.38 -1.57 -23.42
N GLN A 236 1.22 -0.89 -22.63
CA GLN A 236 1.51 0.53 -22.79
C GLN A 236 2.77 0.77 -23.62
N VAL A 237 3.79 -0.07 -23.47
CA VAL A 237 5.09 0.13 -24.15
C VAL A 237 5.14 -0.60 -25.49
N TYR A 238 4.86 -1.90 -25.50
CA TYR A 238 5.06 -2.77 -26.67
C TYR A 238 3.77 -3.22 -27.35
N GLY A 239 2.60 -2.91 -26.78
CA GLY A 239 1.30 -3.33 -27.32
C GLY A 239 0.94 -2.71 -28.68
N GLY A 240 1.66 -1.67 -29.10
CA GLY A 240 1.32 -0.84 -30.27
C GLY A 240 0.35 0.29 -29.90
N GLN A 241 0.38 1.36 -30.68
CA GLN A 241 -0.49 2.53 -30.45
C GLN A 241 -1.74 2.49 -31.33
N PHE A 242 -2.85 3.05 -30.84
CA PHE A 242 -4.11 3.21 -31.57
C PHE A 242 -4.63 1.87 -32.15
N SER A 243 -4.93 1.84 -33.45
CA SER A 243 -5.41 0.66 -34.18
C SER A 243 -4.43 -0.52 -34.16
N ASN A 244 -3.15 -0.28 -33.86
CA ASN A 244 -2.15 -1.34 -33.77
C ASN A 244 -2.17 -2.08 -32.42
N CYS A 245 -2.91 -1.59 -31.42
CA CYS A 245 -3.11 -2.25 -30.13
C CYS A 245 -4.06 -3.46 -30.26
N THR A 246 -3.62 -4.48 -30.99
CA THR A 246 -4.38 -5.70 -31.25
C THR A 246 -3.92 -6.84 -30.35
N LYS A 247 -4.84 -7.76 -30.00
CA LYS A 247 -4.49 -8.96 -29.21
C LYS A 247 -3.39 -9.78 -29.87
N CYS A 248 -3.43 -9.93 -31.19
CA CYS A 248 -2.44 -10.68 -31.96
C CYS A 248 -1.04 -10.09 -31.79
N ARG A 249 -0.92 -8.76 -31.92
CA ARG A 249 0.34 -8.05 -31.69
C ARG A 249 0.80 -8.21 -30.24
N ILE A 250 -0.06 -7.92 -29.27
CA ILE A 250 0.27 -8.03 -27.85
C ILE A 250 0.82 -9.42 -27.51
N LEU A 251 0.19 -10.49 -27.98
CA LEU A 251 0.66 -11.86 -27.77
C LEU A 251 2.03 -12.08 -28.41
N LYS A 252 2.23 -11.65 -29.65
CA LYS A 252 3.50 -11.77 -30.38
C LYS A 252 4.64 -11.00 -29.71
N GLU A 253 4.40 -9.78 -29.28
CA GLU A 253 5.42 -8.90 -28.67
C GLU A 253 5.72 -9.28 -27.22
N SER A 254 4.74 -9.85 -26.49
CA SER A 254 4.88 -10.16 -25.06
C SER A 254 6.04 -11.09 -24.72
N VAL A 255 6.32 -12.07 -25.59
CA VAL A 255 7.43 -13.02 -25.40
C VAL A 255 8.81 -12.39 -25.65
N LEU A 256 8.84 -11.22 -26.30
CA LEU A 256 10.07 -10.50 -26.68
C LEU A 256 10.41 -9.33 -25.75
N ILE A 257 9.56 -9.00 -24.77
CA ILE A 257 9.72 -7.84 -23.87
C ILE A 257 11.12 -7.79 -23.23
N GLN A 258 11.64 -8.91 -22.76
CA GLN A 258 12.96 -8.97 -22.13
C GLN A 258 14.10 -8.72 -23.14
N VAL A 259 13.94 -9.21 -24.37
CA VAL A 259 14.91 -8.98 -25.46
C VAL A 259 14.91 -7.50 -25.84
N TYR A 260 13.73 -6.89 -26.02
CA TYR A 260 13.61 -5.47 -26.32
C TYR A 260 14.21 -4.58 -25.24
N LYS A 261 13.95 -4.88 -23.96
CA LYS A 261 14.58 -4.18 -22.84
C LYS A 261 16.10 -4.22 -22.90
N ARG A 262 16.68 -5.40 -23.13
CA ARG A 262 18.14 -5.57 -23.21
C ARG A 262 18.74 -4.83 -24.40
N ILE A 263 18.10 -4.88 -25.56
CA ILE A 263 18.54 -4.13 -26.74
C ILE A 263 18.54 -2.63 -26.44
N TRP A 264 17.48 -2.11 -25.82
CA TRP A 264 17.37 -0.70 -25.47
C TRP A 264 18.46 -0.26 -24.49
N ILE A 265 18.64 -1.00 -23.39
CA ILE A 265 19.71 -0.75 -22.41
C ILE A 265 21.09 -0.80 -23.08
N ASN A 266 21.35 -1.80 -23.92
CA ASN A 266 22.63 -1.93 -24.62
C ASN A 266 22.87 -0.75 -25.57
N PHE A 267 21.86 -0.32 -26.31
CA PHE A 267 21.94 0.83 -27.20
C PHE A 267 22.30 2.09 -26.41
N GLU A 268 21.61 2.36 -25.30
CA GLU A 268 21.90 3.53 -24.47
C GLU A 268 23.30 3.47 -23.84
N ASN A 269 23.75 2.29 -23.41
CA ASN A 269 25.12 2.07 -22.92
C ASN A 269 26.16 2.36 -24.01
N MET A 270 25.93 1.91 -25.25
CA MET A 270 26.83 2.14 -26.39
C MET A 270 27.03 3.64 -26.68
N PHE A 271 25.98 4.45 -26.51
CA PHE A 271 26.03 5.90 -26.73
C PHE A 271 26.42 6.70 -25.47
N MET A 272 26.81 6.03 -24.39
CA MET A 272 27.15 6.67 -23.10
C MET A 272 26.09 7.67 -22.62
N LEU A 273 24.81 7.38 -22.88
CA LEU A 273 23.70 8.23 -22.46
C LEU A 273 23.51 8.23 -20.93
N HIS A 274 24.35 7.47 -20.20
CA HIS A 274 24.49 7.44 -18.74
C HIS A 274 24.63 8.79 -18.03
N LYS A 275 24.95 9.90 -18.73
CA LYS A 275 24.95 11.24 -18.12
C LYS A 275 23.56 11.66 -17.61
N TYR A 276 22.50 11.00 -18.07
CA TYR A 276 21.17 11.01 -17.47
C TYR A 276 20.99 9.71 -16.69
N GLY A 277 21.57 9.61 -15.49
CA GLY A 277 21.46 8.39 -14.69
C GLY A 277 20.01 7.99 -14.46
N TYR A 278 19.67 6.74 -14.76
CA TYR A 278 18.32 6.16 -14.56
C TYR A 278 17.87 6.18 -13.11
N LYS A 279 18.83 6.14 -12.17
CA LYS A 279 18.56 6.35 -10.76
C LYS A 279 18.31 7.83 -10.53
N HIS A 280 17.04 8.20 -10.43
CA HIS A 280 16.69 9.48 -9.83
C HIS A 280 17.40 9.57 -8.49
N LEU A 281 18.35 10.51 -8.38
CA LEU A 281 18.97 10.84 -7.11
C LEU A 281 17.85 11.13 -6.13
N LYS A 282 17.76 10.33 -5.06
CA LYS A 282 16.77 10.56 -4.01
C LYS A 282 16.92 12.00 -3.54
N ALA A 283 15.83 12.75 -3.56
CA ALA A 283 15.84 14.13 -3.11
C ALA A 283 16.43 14.22 -1.70
N ASN A 284 17.32 15.17 -1.46
CA ASN A 284 17.85 15.41 -0.12
C ASN A 284 16.74 16.03 0.75
N MET A 285 16.07 15.21 1.54
CA MET A 285 14.92 15.61 2.35
C MET A 285 15.30 16.24 3.70
N VAL A 286 16.59 16.39 4.04
CA VAL A 286 17.04 16.85 5.37
C VAL A 286 16.46 18.22 5.71
N LEU A 287 16.56 19.18 4.80
CA LEU A 287 16.01 20.54 5.02
C LEU A 287 14.49 20.53 5.10
N THR A 288 13.83 19.74 4.25
CA THR A 288 12.37 19.58 4.24
C THR A 288 11.87 18.99 5.55
N PHE A 289 12.54 17.97 6.08
CA PHE A 289 12.22 17.37 7.37
C PHE A 289 12.44 18.35 8.52
N LYS A 290 13.53 19.14 8.52
CA LYS A 290 13.73 20.21 9.50
C LYS A 290 12.62 21.26 9.46
N LYS A 291 12.15 21.65 8.27
CA LYS A 291 11.00 22.57 8.11
C LYS A 291 9.72 21.95 8.65
N LEU A 292 9.48 20.68 8.39
CA LEU A 292 8.31 19.98 8.90
C LEU A 292 8.34 19.84 10.43
N VAL A 293 9.49 19.54 11.02
CA VAL A 293 9.67 19.52 12.48
C VAL A 293 9.32 20.87 13.10
N LYS A 294 9.87 21.98 12.56
CA LYS A 294 9.53 23.34 13.02
C LYS A 294 8.05 23.65 12.88
N HIS A 295 7.40 23.15 11.81
CA HIS A 295 5.96 23.31 11.62
C HIS A 295 5.16 22.55 12.69
N ILE A 296 5.51 21.30 12.98
CA ILE A 296 4.89 20.47 14.04
C ILE A 296 5.03 21.14 15.41
N GLU A 297 6.21 21.66 15.74
CA GLU A 297 6.49 22.35 17.00
C GLU A 297 5.66 23.64 17.09
N LYS A 298 5.70 24.48 16.04
CA LYS A 298 4.96 25.74 15.99
C LYS A 298 3.46 25.54 16.15
N LYS A 299 2.90 24.49 15.53
CA LYS A 299 1.47 24.18 15.58
C LYS A 299 1.08 23.30 16.75
N ARG A 300 2.04 22.84 17.55
CA ARG A 300 1.84 21.99 18.73
C ARG A 300 1.00 20.76 18.38
N THR A 301 1.26 20.16 17.22
CA THR A 301 0.44 19.10 16.61
C THR A 301 0.40 17.82 17.46
N HIS A 302 1.48 17.54 18.21
CA HIS A 302 1.57 16.37 19.08
C HIS A 302 1.34 16.66 20.57
N GLU A 303 1.17 17.93 20.95
CA GLU A 303 0.92 18.33 22.32
C GLU A 303 -0.58 18.43 22.59
N PHE A 304 -0.99 18.04 23.78
CA PHE A 304 -2.38 18.19 24.21
C PHE A 304 -2.66 19.66 24.53
N VAL A 305 -3.68 20.21 23.89
CA VAL A 305 -4.20 21.55 24.17
C VAL A 305 -5.69 21.46 24.46
N ARG A 306 -6.00 21.68 25.73
CA ARG A 306 -7.36 21.54 26.26
C ARG A 306 -8.37 22.38 25.47
N GLY A 307 -9.46 21.74 25.03
CA GLY A 307 -10.60 22.41 24.37
C GLY A 307 -10.36 22.78 22.91
N ARG A 308 -9.27 22.33 22.28
CA ARG A 308 -8.99 22.61 20.86
C ARG A 308 -9.94 21.81 19.97
N THR A 309 -10.75 22.52 19.18
CA THR A 309 -11.70 21.93 18.23
C THR A 309 -11.08 21.74 16.85
N ALA A 310 -11.64 20.81 16.08
CA ALA A 310 -11.26 20.54 14.70
C ALA A 310 -12.43 20.85 13.75
N ALA A 311 -12.15 21.38 12.57
CA ALA A 311 -13.17 21.56 11.53
C ALA A 311 -13.79 20.23 11.09
N TYR A 312 -13.03 19.13 11.19
CA TYR A 312 -13.51 17.78 10.91
C TYR A 312 -12.85 16.77 11.85
N VAL A 313 -13.65 15.95 12.54
CA VAL A 313 -13.16 14.85 13.37
C VAL A 313 -13.03 13.59 12.51
N ILE A 314 -11.81 13.08 12.38
CA ILE A 314 -11.52 11.88 11.59
C ILE A 314 -12.20 10.68 12.26
N PRO A 315 -13.01 9.89 11.52
CA PRO A 315 -13.61 8.69 12.09
C PRO A 315 -12.54 7.65 12.45
N ASP A 316 -12.72 6.95 13.59
CA ASP A 316 -11.90 5.77 13.89
C ASP A 316 -12.42 4.63 13.01
N ALA A 317 -11.82 4.49 11.84
CA ALA A 317 -12.22 3.50 10.85
C ALA A 317 -12.08 2.07 11.37
N MET A 318 -11.15 1.82 12.30
CA MET A 318 -10.97 0.50 12.87
C MET A 318 -12.12 0.15 13.81
N ASP A 319 -12.52 1.08 14.69
CA ASP A 319 -13.65 0.89 15.62
C ASP A 319 -14.98 0.76 14.87
N ILE A 320 -15.23 1.64 13.89
CA ILE A 320 -16.41 1.53 13.02
C ILE A 320 -16.42 0.20 12.27
N GLY A 321 -15.25 -0.24 11.80
CA GLY A 321 -15.09 -1.53 11.13
C GLY A 321 -15.42 -2.71 12.03
N LEU A 322 -14.98 -2.67 13.29
CA LEU A 322 -15.26 -3.67 14.30
C LEU A 322 -16.76 -3.73 14.63
N GLN A 323 -17.37 -2.58 14.91
CA GLN A 323 -18.82 -2.47 15.15
C GLN A 323 -19.62 -3.06 13.97
N LYS A 324 -19.27 -2.68 12.73
CA LYS A 324 -19.89 -3.22 11.52
C LYS A 324 -19.68 -4.72 11.32
N LEU A 325 -18.60 -5.30 11.84
CA LEU A 325 -18.34 -6.74 11.74
C LEU A 325 -19.19 -7.51 12.75
N ILE A 326 -19.21 -7.04 14.00
CA ILE A 326 -20.05 -7.62 15.07
C ILE A 326 -21.53 -7.52 14.72
N SER A 327 -21.98 -6.35 14.23
CA SER A 327 -23.38 -6.17 13.80
C SER A 327 -23.74 -6.96 12.54
N ALA A 328 -22.77 -7.36 11.70
CA ALA A 328 -23.05 -8.14 10.50
C ALA A 328 -23.15 -9.65 10.77
N GLU A 329 -22.66 -10.15 11.91
CA GLU A 329 -22.88 -11.54 12.33
C GLU A 329 -24.37 -11.87 12.56
N SER A 330 -25.26 -10.86 12.60
CA SER A 330 -26.71 -11.07 12.66
C SER A 330 -27.40 -11.27 11.29
N VAL A 331 -26.69 -11.15 10.16
CA VAL A 331 -27.25 -11.36 8.81
C VAL A 331 -26.25 -12.11 7.92
N ALA A 332 -26.60 -13.35 7.58
CA ALA A 332 -25.77 -14.27 6.78
C ALA A 332 -25.23 -13.63 5.49
N ILE A 333 -23.94 -13.87 5.21
CA ILE A 333 -23.24 -13.33 4.04
C ILE A 333 -23.56 -14.18 2.80
N ASN A 334 -24.46 -13.71 1.94
CA ASN A 334 -24.50 -14.10 0.53
C ASN A 334 -23.49 -13.24 -0.25
N VAL A 335 -22.62 -13.88 -1.05
CA VAL A 335 -21.56 -13.20 -1.82
C VAL A 335 -21.76 -13.45 -3.31
N ASP A 336 -22.25 -12.44 -4.03
CA ASP A 336 -22.19 -12.40 -5.48
C ASP A 336 -20.80 -11.92 -5.96
N GLU A 337 -20.30 -12.59 -7.01
CA GLU A 337 -18.99 -12.36 -7.61
C GLU A 337 -19.00 -11.16 -8.57
N GLU A 338 -18.50 -10.00 -8.12
CA GLU A 338 -18.20 -8.88 -9.02
C GLU A 338 -16.69 -8.65 -9.21
N ASN A 339 -16.27 -8.77 -10.47
CA ASN A 339 -14.91 -8.55 -10.97
C ASN A 339 -14.26 -7.24 -10.47
N ILE A 340 -13.00 -7.33 -10.06
CA ILE A 340 -12.13 -6.17 -9.79
C ILE A 340 -11.37 -5.87 -11.08
N ALA A 341 -11.85 -4.91 -11.84
CA ALA A 341 -11.09 -4.26 -12.91
C ALA A 341 -11.24 -2.75 -12.78
N GLU A 342 -10.69 -2.17 -11.70
CA GLU A 342 -10.35 -0.75 -11.76
C GLU A 342 -9.11 -0.63 -12.65
N LYS A 343 -9.27 -0.05 -13.85
CA LYS A 343 -8.14 0.43 -14.64
C LYS A 343 -7.44 1.50 -13.81
N VAL A 344 -6.29 1.16 -13.25
CA VAL A 344 -5.38 2.13 -12.65
C VAL A 344 -4.54 2.70 -13.80
N ASP A 345 -4.75 3.97 -14.11
CA ASP A 345 -3.87 4.71 -15.02
C ASP A 345 -2.52 4.92 -14.31
N GLY A 346 -1.58 4.00 -14.56
CA GLY A 346 -0.17 4.16 -14.22
C GLY A 346 0.49 5.10 -15.22
N ASP A 347 0.10 6.38 -15.21
CA ASP A 347 0.69 7.41 -16.10
C ASP A 347 2.14 7.77 -15.71
N ASP A 348 2.50 7.52 -14.45
CA ASP A 348 3.86 7.77 -13.94
C ASP A 348 4.58 6.43 -13.70
N GLY A 349 4.77 5.66 -14.77
CA GLY A 349 5.61 4.47 -14.79
C GLY A 349 7.08 4.86 -14.84
N ASN A 350 7.61 5.39 -13.74
CA ASN A 350 9.05 5.51 -13.58
C ASN A 350 9.56 4.31 -12.79
N LEU A 351 10.33 3.47 -13.47
CA LEU A 351 10.42 2.04 -13.22
C LEU A 351 11.89 1.63 -13.03
N ASP A 352 12.36 1.67 -11.78
CA ASP A 352 13.62 1.05 -11.38
C ASP A 352 13.37 -0.36 -10.81
N VAL A 353 14.27 -1.28 -11.19
CA VAL A 353 14.45 -2.64 -10.66
C VAL A 353 15.16 -2.62 -9.31
#